data_AF-A0A1G7EZT9-F1
#
_entry.id   AF-A0A1G7EZT9-F1
#
_cell.length_a   1.000
_cell.length_b   1.000
_cell.length_c   1.000
_cell.angle_alpha   90.00
_cell.angle_beta   90.00
_cell.angle_gamma   90.00
#
_symmetry.space_group_name_H-M   'P 1'
#
loop_
_entity.id
_entity.type
_entity.pdbx_description
1 polymer ?
#
loop_
_entity_poly.entity_id
_entity_poly.type
_entity_poly.pdbx_seq_one_letter_code
_entity_poly.pdbx_strand_id
1 'polypeptide(L)'
;MSDPLTEELQKTLQASLTRYLAMEALLQRLEAALAGPEEALPPLVVELSQAQRILEREEEPVAVLLQQGAALVQHPLARQRQAAMARVLELNRLLLPRINGMMALLSHELKELRDGRTGISGYRSTGASARRERITA
;
A
#
# COMPACT_ATOMS: atom_id res chain seq x y z
N MET A 1 -17.04 -39.04 6.11
CA MET A 1 -17.23 -38.07 7.20
C MET A 1 -15.94 -37.28 7.28
N SER A 2 -15.98 -35.99 6.96
CA SER A 2 -14.82 -35.11 7.06
C SER A 2 -14.50 -34.88 8.55
N ASP A 3 -13.21 -34.85 8.89
CA ASP A 3 -12.77 -34.56 10.25
C ASP A 3 -13.07 -33.08 10.59
N PRO A 4 -13.86 -32.78 11.64
CA PRO A 4 -14.21 -31.40 12.02
C PRO A 4 -12.98 -30.52 12.30
N LEU A 5 -11.87 -31.09 12.77
CA LEU A 5 -10.61 -30.35 12.92
C LEU A 5 -10.03 -29.87 11.58
N THR A 6 -10.27 -30.63 10.50
CA THR A 6 -9.79 -30.27 9.16
C THR A 6 -10.63 -29.15 8.54
N GLU A 7 -11.95 -29.13 8.80
CA GLU A 7 -12.84 -28.07 8.30
C GLU A 7 -12.59 -26.72 8.99
N GLU A 8 -12.40 -26.73 10.32
CA GLU A 8 -12.09 -25.52 11.09
C GLU A 8 -10.74 -24.91 10.67
N LEU A 9 -9.74 -25.75 10.45
CA LEU A 9 -8.45 -25.36 9.91
C LEU A 9 -8.58 -24.73 8.51
N GLN A 10 -9.30 -25.38 7.59
CA GLN A 10 -9.49 -24.86 6.24
C GLN A 10 -10.18 -23.51 6.26
N LYS A 11 -11.23 -23.35 7.08
CA LYS A 11 -11.93 -22.08 7.27
C LYS A 11 -11.00 -20.99 7.80
N THR A 12 -10.15 -21.34 8.77
CA THR A 12 -9.19 -20.42 9.38
C THR A 12 -8.12 -19.97 8.38
N LEU A 13 -7.53 -20.90 7.63
CA LEU A 13 -6.54 -20.61 6.59
C LEU A 13 -7.15 -19.80 5.44
N GLN A 14 -8.38 -20.10 5.05
CA GLN A 14 -9.09 -19.34 4.02
C GLN A 14 -9.35 -17.90 4.45
N ALA A 15 -9.81 -17.68 5.70
CA ALA A 15 -10.03 -16.34 6.23
C ALA A 15 -8.72 -15.53 6.29
N SER A 16 -7.63 -16.17 6.74
CA SER A 16 -6.29 -15.57 6.76
C SER A 16 -5.81 -15.19 5.35
N LEU A 17 -5.92 -16.11 4.39
CA LEU A 17 -5.56 -15.84 3.00
C LEU A 17 -6.36 -14.67 2.42
N THR A 18 -7.68 -14.63 2.64
CA THR A 18 -8.54 -13.53 2.18
C THR A 18 -8.08 -12.19 2.73
N ARG A 19 -7.65 -12.11 4.00
CA ARG A 19 -7.13 -10.88 4.59
C ARG A 19 -5.84 -10.41 3.91
N TYR A 20 -4.89 -11.32 3.64
CA TYR A 20 -3.65 -10.94 2.94
C TYR A 20 -3.91 -10.52 1.48
N LEU A 21 -4.84 -11.16 0.78
CA LEU A 21 -5.21 -10.75 -0.57
C LEU A 21 -5.87 -9.37 -0.60
N ALA A 22 -6.72 -9.07 0.39
CA ALA A 22 -7.31 -7.74 0.55
C ALA A 22 -6.25 -6.68 0.86
N MET A 23 -5.28 -7.00 1.73
CA MET A 23 -4.13 -6.13 2.03
C MET A 23 -3.27 -5.87 0.79
N GLU A 24 -2.98 -6.91 0.01
CA GLU A 24 -2.24 -6.81 -1.25
C GLU A 24 -2.95 -5.86 -2.23
N ALA A 25 -4.25 -6.06 -2.46
CA ALA A 25 -5.03 -5.20 -3.35
C ALA A 25 -5.08 -3.75 -2.87
N LEU A 26 -5.14 -3.52 -1.56
CA LEU A 26 -5.12 -2.18 -0.99
C LEU A 26 -3.78 -1.49 -1.17
N LEU A 27 -2.67 -2.21 -0.99
CA LEU A 27 -1.33 -1.68 -1.23
C LEU A 27 -1.09 -1.36 -2.71
N GLN A 28 -1.63 -2.17 -3.64
CA GLN A 28 -1.60 -1.87 -5.08
C GLN A 28 -2.41 -0.60 -5.43
N ARG A 29 -3.59 -0.42 -4.81
CA ARG A 29 -4.38 0.82 -4.96
C ARG A 29 -3.62 2.03 -4.40
N LEU A 30 -2.92 1.86 -3.27
CA LEU A 30 -2.11 2.91 -2.67
C LEU A 30 -0.91 3.26 -3.56
N GLU A 31 -0.24 2.27 -4.16
CA GLU A 31 0.82 2.50 -5.14
C GLU A 31 0.35 3.34 -6.33
N ALA A 32 -0.83 3.01 -6.87
CA ALA A 32 -1.43 3.75 -7.97
C ALA A 32 -1.83 5.18 -7.55
N ALA A 33 -2.40 5.33 -6.35
CA ALA A 33 -2.78 6.65 -5.82
C ALA A 33 -1.58 7.56 -5.56
N LEU A 34 -0.43 7.00 -5.16
CA LEU A 34 0.83 7.76 -5.02
C LEU A 34 1.37 8.29 -6.35
N ALA A 35 0.87 7.81 -7.49
CA ALA A 35 1.18 8.36 -8.82
C ALA A 35 0.10 9.32 -9.34
N GLY A 36 -1.01 9.46 -8.60
CA GLY A 36 -2.20 10.19 -9.02
C GLY A 36 -2.50 11.41 -8.14
N PRO A 37 -3.77 11.86 -8.10
CA PRO A 37 -4.20 12.99 -7.29
C PRO A 37 -4.07 12.68 -5.79
N GLU A 38 -3.61 13.67 -5.01
CA GLU A 38 -3.39 13.52 -3.57
C GLU A 38 -4.70 13.21 -2.81
N GLU A 39 -5.84 13.67 -3.32
CA GLU A 39 -7.17 13.49 -2.74
C GLU A 39 -7.59 12.01 -2.67
N ALA A 40 -6.97 11.14 -3.47
CA ALA A 40 -7.24 9.71 -3.47
C ALA A 40 -6.57 8.97 -2.29
N LEU A 41 -5.56 9.57 -1.63
CA LEU A 41 -4.76 8.90 -0.59
C LEU A 41 -5.45 8.79 0.78
N PRO A 42 -6.10 9.84 1.34
CA PRO A 42 -6.69 9.78 2.67
C PRO A 42 -7.64 8.59 2.93
N PRO A 43 -8.61 8.27 2.05
CA PRO A 43 -9.49 7.11 2.28
C PRO A 43 -8.71 5.78 2.29
N LEU A 44 -7.71 5.63 1.41
CA LEU A 44 -6.88 4.42 1.33
C LEU A 44 -6.03 4.21 2.59
N VAL A 45 -5.52 5.29 3.18
CA VAL A 45 -4.75 5.23 4.44
C VAL A 45 -5.64 4.79 5.61
N VAL A 46 -6.89 5.24 5.65
CA VAL A 46 -7.87 4.81 6.66
C VAL A 46 -8.20 3.33 6.49
N GLU A 47 -8.50 2.89 5.27
CA GLU A 47 -8.71 1.46 4.95
C GLU A 47 -7.50 0.62 5.36
N LEU A 48 -6.28 1.11 5.12
CA LEU A 48 -5.03 0.39 5.41
C LEU A 48 -4.85 0.20 6.92
N SER A 49 -5.05 1.28 7.67
CA SER A 49 -4.95 1.26 9.13
C SER A 49 -5.96 0.28 9.75
N GLN A 50 -7.17 0.22 9.20
CA GLN A 50 -8.20 -0.72 9.66
C GLN A 50 -7.82 -2.17 9.32
N ALA A 51 -7.38 -2.41 8.09
CA ALA A 51 -6.97 -3.74 7.64
C ALA A 51 -5.78 -4.28 8.46
N GLN A 52 -4.82 -3.42 8.80
CA GLN A 52 -3.67 -3.79 9.65
C GLN A 52 -4.10 -4.22 11.05
N ARG A 53 -4.98 -3.44 11.71
CA ARG A 53 -5.52 -3.80 13.03
C ARG A 53 -6.27 -5.12 13.03
N ILE A 54 -7.06 -5.38 11.98
CA ILE A 54 -7.76 -6.67 11.82
C ILE A 54 -6.72 -7.79 11.67
N LEU A 55 -5.71 -7.59 10.84
CA LEU A 55 -4.68 -8.59 10.59
C LEU A 55 -3.88 -8.92 11.86
N GLU A 56 -3.49 -7.91 12.64
CA GLU A 56 -2.81 -8.08 13.94
C GLU A 56 -3.65 -8.88 14.93
N ARG A 57 -4.96 -8.62 15.01
CA ARG A 57 -5.85 -9.32 15.94
C ARG A 57 -6.13 -10.76 15.51
N GLU A 58 -6.30 -10.99 14.22
CA GLU A 58 -6.86 -12.24 13.69
C GLU A 58 -5.79 -13.25 13.23
N GLU A 59 -4.51 -12.88 13.19
CA GLU A 59 -3.43 -13.77 12.75
C GLU A 59 -2.76 -14.56 13.88
N GLU A 60 -2.81 -14.08 15.12
CA GLU A 60 -2.22 -14.78 16.27
C GLU A 60 -2.76 -16.23 16.41
N PRO A 61 -4.08 -16.49 16.32
CA PRO A 61 -4.61 -17.86 16.39
C PRO A 61 -4.15 -18.74 15.21
N VAL A 62 -3.96 -18.15 14.03
CA VAL A 62 -3.53 -18.86 12.81
C VAL A 62 -2.08 -19.30 12.95
N ALA A 63 -1.22 -18.46 13.53
CA ALA A 63 0.17 -18.78 13.79
C ALA A 63 0.30 -19.96 14.78
N VAL A 64 -0.46 -19.94 15.87
CA VAL A 64 -0.49 -21.03 16.85
C VAL A 64 -0.94 -22.36 16.21
N LEU A 65 -1.99 -22.34 15.38
CA LEU A 65 -2.48 -23.53 14.67
C LEU A 65 -1.44 -24.10 13.70
N LEU A 66 -0.73 -23.25 12.96
CA LEU A 66 0.31 -23.69 12.02
C LEU A 66 1.54 -24.29 12.72
N GLN A 67 1.87 -23.84 13.93
CA GLN A 67 2.98 -24.39 14.72
C GLN A 67 2.70 -25.80 15.24
N GLN A 68 1.43 -26.19 15.38
CA GLN A 68 1.02 -27.49 15.94
C GLN A 68 1.15 -28.65 14.94
N GLY A 69 1.41 -28.39 13.65
CA GLY A 69 1.50 -29.46 12.66
C GLY A 69 2.36 -29.15 11.44
N ALA A 70 3.50 -29.85 11.31
CA ALA A 70 4.39 -29.74 10.14
C ALA A 70 3.69 -30.08 8.80
N ALA A 71 2.66 -30.94 8.81
CA ALA A 71 1.85 -31.26 7.64
C ALA A 71 0.97 -30.08 7.18
N LEU A 72 0.62 -29.16 8.08
CA LEU A 72 -0.25 -28.00 7.80
C LEU A 72 0.46 -26.96 6.94
N VAL A 73 1.78 -26.85 7.07
CA VAL A 73 2.63 -25.97 6.25
C VAL A 73 2.61 -26.41 4.77
N GLN A 74 2.40 -27.70 4.51
CA GLN A 74 2.33 -28.23 3.14
C GLN A 74 0.94 -28.07 2.51
N HIS A 75 -0.06 -27.61 3.27
CA HIS A 75 -1.42 -27.42 2.77
C HIS A 75 -1.46 -26.30 1.70
N PRO A 76 -2.21 -26.48 0.58
CA PRO A 76 -2.27 -25.48 -0.49
C PRO A 76 -2.66 -24.07 -0.01
N LEU A 77 -3.65 -23.95 0.89
CA LEU A 77 -4.05 -22.65 1.45
C LEU A 77 -2.94 -22.01 2.29
N ALA A 78 -2.15 -22.80 3.03
CA ALA A 78 -1.05 -22.27 3.83
C ALA A 78 0.07 -21.72 2.92
N ARG A 79 0.36 -22.41 1.81
CA ARG A 79 1.31 -21.92 0.79
C ARG A 79 0.82 -20.66 0.08
N GLN A 80 -0.46 -20.61 -0.32
CA GLN A 80 -1.06 -19.43 -0.93
C GLN A 80 -1.02 -18.24 0.02
N ARG A 81 -1.34 -18.46 1.30
CA ARG A 81 -1.25 -17.45 2.34
C ARG A 81 0.18 -16.92 2.47
N GLN A 82 1.17 -17.82 2.58
CA GLN A 82 2.58 -17.41 2.68
C GLN A 82 3.05 -16.62 1.45
N ALA A 83 2.59 -16.99 0.24
CA ALA A 83 2.88 -16.24 -0.96
C ALA A 83 2.23 -14.84 -0.94
N ALA A 84 0.98 -14.72 -0.47
CA ALA A 84 0.31 -13.42 -0.32
C ALA A 84 1.00 -12.54 0.73
N MET A 85 1.40 -13.11 1.87
CA MET A 85 2.20 -12.44 2.89
C MET A 85 3.50 -11.86 2.30
N ALA A 86 4.23 -12.66 1.53
CA ALA A 86 5.47 -12.22 0.90
C ALA A 86 5.25 -11.04 -0.05
N ARG A 87 4.16 -11.06 -0.83
CA ARG A 87 3.80 -9.93 -1.73
C ARG A 87 3.44 -8.67 -0.95
N VAL A 88 2.69 -8.79 0.14
CA VAL A 88 2.38 -7.65 1.04
C VAL A 88 3.66 -7.04 1.62
N LEU A 89 4.59 -7.88 2.09
CA LEU A 89 5.87 -7.41 2.62
C LEU A 89 6.71 -6.71 1.55
N GLU A 90 6.76 -7.27 0.34
CA GLU A 90 7.50 -6.66 -0.76
C GLU A 90 6.89 -5.32 -1.18
N LEU A 91 5.57 -5.24 -1.32
CA LEU A 91 4.87 -3.98 -1.62
C LEU A 91 5.18 -2.92 -0.54
N ASN A 92 5.12 -3.27 0.74
CA ASN A 92 5.49 -2.34 1.82
C ASN A 92 6.95 -1.87 1.71
N ARG A 93 7.89 -2.79 1.40
CA ARG A 93 9.30 -2.47 1.20
C ARG A 93 9.52 -1.46 0.08
N LEU A 94 8.72 -1.54 -0.98
CA LEU A 94 8.78 -0.63 -2.14
C LEU A 94 8.09 0.72 -1.88
N LEU A 95 6.97 0.71 -1.16
CA LEU A 95 6.17 1.91 -0.90
C LEU A 95 6.76 2.83 0.17
N LEU A 96 7.36 2.27 1.24
CA LEU A 96 7.90 3.06 2.35
C LEU A 96 8.97 4.08 1.91
N PRO A 97 9.99 3.73 1.09
CA PRO A 97 10.96 4.70 0.61
C PRO A 97 10.33 5.83 -0.19
N ARG A 98 9.33 5.52 -1.01
CA ARG A 98 8.64 6.51 -1.85
C ARG A 98 7.83 7.50 -1.02
N ILE A 99 7.10 7.00 -0.02
CA ILE A 99 6.36 7.84 0.95
C ILE A 99 7.33 8.74 1.72
N ASN A 100 8.43 8.18 2.23
CA ASN A 100 9.42 8.96 2.98
C ASN A 100 10.09 10.03 2.11
N GLY A 101 10.36 9.73 0.84
CA GLY A 101 10.89 10.69 -0.13
C GLY A 101 9.93 11.86 -0.38
N MET A 102 8.65 11.58 -0.61
CA MET A 102 7.61 12.61 -0.75
C MET A 102 7.50 13.50 0.50
N MET A 103 7.51 12.90 1.70
CA MET A 103 7.48 13.65 2.96
C MET A 103 8.69 14.57 3.14
N ALA A 104 9.89 14.13 2.73
CA ALA A 104 11.09 14.96 2.77
C ALA A 104 11.00 16.16 1.82
N LEU A 105 10.48 15.96 0.60
CA LEU A 105 10.24 17.04 -0.37
C LEU A 105 9.23 18.06 0.17
N LEU A 106 8.08 17.61 0.66
CA LEU A 106 7.06 18.49 1.24
C LEU A 106 7.61 19.27 2.45
N SER A 107 8.37 18.61 3.32
CA SER A 107 8.99 19.27 4.47
C SER A 107 9.98 20.35 4.05
N HIS A 108 10.72 20.12 2.97
CA HIS A 108 11.63 21.12 2.40
C HIS A 108 10.87 22.29 1.78
N GLU A 109 9.83 22.03 1.00
CA GLU A 109 8.98 23.07 0.39
C GLU A 109 8.28 23.94 1.45
N LEU A 110 7.72 23.31 2.50
CA LEU A 110 7.13 24.02 3.64
C LEU A 110 8.14 24.89 4.37
N LYS A 111 9.39 24.41 4.50
CA LYS A 111 10.47 25.17 5.12
C LYS A 111 10.86 26.40 4.27
N GLU A 112 11.02 26.25 2.96
CA GLU A 112 11.32 27.36 2.04
C GLU A 112 10.19 28.41 2.03
N LEU A 113 8.92 27.96 2.01
CA LEU A 113 7.75 28.84 2.12
C LEU A 113 7.74 29.63 3.44
N ARG A 114 7.97 28.94 4.56
CA ARG A 114 8.02 29.56 5.89
C ARG A 114 9.18 30.55 6.03
N ASP A 115 10.33 30.21 5.46
CA ASP A 115 11.54 31.04 5.55
C ASP A 115 11.53 32.19 4.51
N GLY A 116 10.41 32.40 3.81
CA GLY A 116 10.17 33.52 2.88
C GLY A 116 10.94 33.42 1.57
N ARG A 117 11.65 32.31 1.34
CA ARG A 117 12.33 32.01 0.09
C ARG A 117 11.32 31.36 -0.85
N THR A 118 10.64 32.17 -1.65
CA THR A 118 9.99 31.65 -2.85
C THR A 118 11.07 31.11 -3.76
N GLY A 119 11.26 29.79 -3.73
CA GLY A 119 12.09 29.06 -4.68
C GLY A 119 11.58 29.28 -6.09
N ILE A 120 12.09 30.30 -6.78
CA ILE A 120 12.09 30.38 -8.23
C ILE A 120 13.01 29.26 -8.72
N SER A 121 12.51 28.02 -8.72
CA SER A 121 13.19 26.86 -9.29
C SER A 121 12.38 26.36 -10.48
N GLY A 122 12.48 27.11 -11.57
CA GLY A 122 12.75 26.56 -12.89
C GLY A 122 11.93 25.39 -13.43
N TYR A 123 10.60 25.37 -13.31
CA TYR A 123 9.79 24.63 -14.29
C TYR A 123 9.61 25.49 -15.55
N ARG A 124 10.66 25.57 -16.39
CA ARG A 124 10.47 25.90 -17.81
C ARG A 124 9.93 24.65 -18.50
N SER A 125 8.61 24.50 -18.54
CA SER A 125 8.00 23.72 -19.61
C SER A 125 8.13 24.52 -20.91
N THR A 126 9.08 24.11 -21.73
CA THR A 126 9.12 24.40 -23.15
C THR A 126 7.83 23.94 -23.82
N GLY A 127 7.11 24.81 -24.53
CA GLY A 127 6.16 24.39 -25.57
C GLY A 127 4.95 25.30 -25.82
N ALA A 128 5.04 26.11 -26.89
CA ALA A 128 3.94 26.67 -27.71
C ALA A 128 3.00 27.71 -27.02
N SER A 129 2.61 28.84 -27.60
CA SER A 129 2.48 29.23 -28.99
C SER A 129 2.24 30.75 -29.10
N ALA A 130 2.73 31.31 -30.21
CA ALA A 130 2.18 32.47 -30.94
C ALA A 130 2.15 33.87 -30.28
N ARG A 131 3.21 34.63 -30.58
CA ARG A 131 3.16 35.78 -31.52
C ARG A 131 1.76 36.36 -31.74
N ARG A 132 1.49 37.52 -31.14
CA ARG A 132 0.69 38.60 -31.79
C ARG A 132 1.38 39.94 -31.55
N GLU A 133 2.31 40.23 -32.45
CA GLU A 133 2.72 41.61 -32.72
C GLU A 133 1.57 42.33 -33.46
N ARG A 134 1.28 43.53 -32.96
CA ARG A 134 0.91 44.76 -33.68
C ARG A 134 0.20 44.61 -35.04
N ILE A 135 -1.03 45.11 -35.10
CA ILE A 135 -1.50 45.84 -36.29
C ILE A 135 -2.13 47.15 -35.82
N THR A 136 -1.42 48.23 -36.13
CA THR A 136 -1.90 49.60 -36.28
C THR A 136 -2.79 49.72 -37.50
N ALA A 137 -3.93 50.39 -37.36
CA ALA A 137 -4.55 51.24 -38.38
C ALA A 137 -5.37 52.31 -37.65
#